data_AF-A0A3M1HHF9-F1
#
_entry.id   AF-A0A3M1HHF9-F1
#
_cell.length_a   1.000
_cell.length_b   1.000
_cell.length_c   1.000
_cell.angle_alpha   90.00
_cell.angle_beta   90.00
_cell.angle_gamma   90.00
#
_symmetry.space_group_name_H-M   'P 1'
#
loop_
_entity.id
_entity.type
_entity.pdbx_description
1 polymer ?
#
loop_
_entity_poly.entity_id
_entity_poly.type
_entity_poly.pdbx_seq_one_letter_code
_entity_poly.pdbx_strand_id
1 'polypeptide(L)'
;MVDWIQHFFRPAQIDDETLALDLIQAQGPDGQFLDSDHTYEHFRERWYPSLFDRSDYATWASNGGSTLLERACARVGEILAEHQPEPLPDDIIQALEAVIHDSL
;
A
#
# COMPACT_ATOMS: atom_id res chain seq x y z
N MET A 1 4.24 5.04 -4.05
CA MET A 1 3.70 6.04 -5.01
C MET A 1 2.94 5.38 -6.14
N VAL A 2 3.52 4.43 -6.89
CA VAL A 2 2.79 3.71 -7.96
C VAL A 2 1.51 3.06 -7.44
N ASP A 3 1.57 2.34 -6.32
CA ASP A 3 0.40 1.71 -5.70
C ASP A 3 -0.69 2.70 -5.27
N TRP A 4 -0.30 3.87 -4.73
CA TRP A 4 -1.23 4.96 -4.44
C TRP A 4 -1.92 5.47 -5.70
N ILE A 5 -1.17 5.67 -6.79
CA ILE A 5 -1.71 6.11 -8.08
C ILE A 5 -2.74 5.08 -8.58
N GLN A 6 -2.40 3.79 -8.53
CA GLN A 6 -3.32 2.71 -8.93
C GLN A 6 -4.59 2.71 -8.09
N HIS A 7 -4.49 2.91 -6.77
CA HIS A 7 -5.66 3.01 -5.90
C HIS A 7 -6.50 4.26 -6.19
N PHE A 8 -5.85 5.42 -6.36
CA PHE A 8 -6.51 6.70 -6.61
C PHE A 8 -7.35 6.70 -7.88
N PHE A 9 -6.90 6.01 -8.93
CA PHE A 9 -7.63 5.89 -10.20
C PHE A 9 -8.70 4.79 -10.22
N ARG A 10 -8.93 4.09 -9.10
CA ARG A 10 -10.07 3.15 -9.03
C ARG A 10 -11.39 3.93 -9.14
N PRO A 11 -12.41 3.40 -9.83
CA PRO A 11 -13.73 4.01 -9.84
C PRO A 11 -14.25 4.19 -8.41
N ALA A 12 -14.80 5.36 -8.11
CA ALA A 12 -15.55 5.56 -6.88
C ALA A 12 -16.90 4.85 -7.00
N GLN A 13 -17.22 3.99 -6.04
CA GLN A 13 -18.56 3.44 -5.87
C GLN A 13 -19.46 4.57 -5.33
N ILE A 14 -20.65 4.72 -5.91
CA ILE A 14 -21.62 5.75 -5.55
C ILE A 14 -22.96 5.05 -5.34
N ASP A 15 -23.35 4.91 -4.08
CA ASP A 15 -24.59 4.31 -3.60
C ASP A 15 -24.91 4.83 -2.18
N ASP A 16 -26.04 4.39 -1.62
CA ASP A 16 -26.52 4.90 -0.32
C ASP A 16 -25.51 4.64 0.82
N GLU A 17 -24.81 3.50 0.78
CA GLU A 17 -23.80 3.10 1.77
C GLU A 17 -22.57 4.00 1.69
N THR A 18 -22.01 4.18 0.49
CA THR A 18 -20.80 4.99 0.27
C THR A 18 -21.05 6.49 0.42
N LEU A 19 -22.29 6.95 0.25
CA LEU A 19 -22.70 8.34 0.51
C LEU A 19 -22.94 8.62 2.00
N ALA A 20 -23.38 7.62 2.78
CA ALA A 20 -23.56 7.70 4.24
C ALA A 20 -24.44 8.89 4.72
N LEU A 21 -25.45 9.27 3.93
CA LEU A 21 -26.23 10.49 4.19
C LEU A 21 -27.02 10.45 5.51
N ASP A 22 -27.57 9.29 5.87
CA ASP A 22 -28.31 9.11 7.12
C ASP A 22 -27.39 9.28 8.34
N LEU A 23 -26.16 8.75 8.27
CA LEU A 23 -25.17 8.91 9.31
C LEU A 23 -24.73 10.38 9.45
N ILE A 24 -24.48 11.06 8.34
CA ILE A 24 -24.12 12.49 8.33
C ILE A 24 -25.26 13.31 8.96
N GLN A 25 -26.51 13.03 8.60
CA GLN A 25 -27.67 13.69 9.19
C GLN A 25 -27.81 13.41 10.69
N ALA A 26 -27.58 12.16 11.12
CA ALA A 26 -27.69 11.76 12.52
C ALA A 26 -26.61 12.41 13.41
N GLN A 27 -25.38 12.50 12.92
CA GLN A 27 -24.28 13.14 13.66
C GLN A 27 -24.40 14.66 13.70
N GLY A 28 -24.88 15.27 12.61
CA GLY A 28 -25.10 16.70 12.52
C GLY A 28 -23.81 17.54 12.61
N PRO A 29 -23.95 18.88 12.73
CA PRO A 29 -22.81 19.79 12.90
C PRO A 29 -22.03 19.46 14.18
N ASP A 30 -20.70 19.54 14.10
CA ASP A 30 -19.76 19.19 15.19
C ASP A 30 -19.79 17.71 15.65
N GLY A 31 -20.57 16.85 14.99
CA GLY A 31 -20.58 15.42 15.23
C GLY A 31 -19.27 14.73 14.83
N GLN A 32 -19.02 13.56 15.41
CA GLN A 32 -17.82 12.74 15.13
C GLN A 32 -18.23 11.35 14.64
N PHE A 33 -17.36 10.72 13.84
CA PHE A 33 -17.68 9.48 13.13
C PHE A 33 -16.82 8.29 13.58
N LEU A 34 -15.82 8.51 14.43
CA LEU A 34 -14.77 7.53 14.74
C LEU A 34 -15.31 6.27 15.42
N ASP A 35 -16.40 6.40 16.18
CA ASP A 35 -17.08 5.31 16.89
C ASP A 35 -18.33 4.80 16.18
N SER A 36 -18.60 5.24 14.95
CA SER A 36 -19.73 4.74 14.16
C SER A 36 -19.47 3.32 13.62
N ASP A 37 -20.54 2.52 13.53
CA ASP A 37 -20.50 1.20 12.89
C ASP A 37 -19.99 1.29 11.44
N HIS A 38 -20.45 2.29 10.69
CA HIS A 38 -19.98 2.59 9.33
C HIS A 38 -18.46 2.75 9.25
N THR A 39 -17.88 3.52 10.18
CA THR A 39 -16.42 3.67 10.22
C THR A 39 -15.74 2.36 10.59
N TYR A 40 -16.29 1.59 11.55
CA TYR A 40 -15.75 0.28 11.92
C TYR A 40 -15.75 -0.73 10.76
N GLU A 41 -16.78 -0.70 9.91
CA GLU A 41 -16.92 -1.57 8.75
C GLU A 41 -15.93 -1.19 7.64
N HIS A 42 -15.78 0.12 7.36
CA HIS A 42 -15.06 0.59 6.16
C HIS A 42 -13.63 1.10 6.39
N PHE A 43 -13.16 1.35 7.62
CA PHE A 43 -11.88 2.06 7.84
C PHE A 43 -10.64 1.37 7.23
N ARG A 44 -10.71 0.06 6.99
CA ARG A 44 -9.61 -0.73 6.40
C ARG A 44 -9.57 -0.73 4.88
N GLU A 45 -10.62 -0.25 4.22
CA GLU A 45 -10.71 -0.23 2.74
C GLU A 45 -9.84 0.86 2.13
N ARG A 46 -9.54 1.90 2.90
CA ARG A 46 -8.70 3.00 2.47
C ARG A 46 -7.28 2.50 2.19
N TRP A 47 -6.63 3.08 1.19
CA TRP A 47 -5.20 2.85 0.97
C TRP A 47 -4.34 3.37 2.13
N TYR A 48 -3.42 2.52 2.61
CA TYR A 48 -2.44 2.88 3.63
C TYR A 48 -1.01 2.76 3.04
N PRO A 49 -0.16 3.78 3.24
CA PRO A 49 1.21 3.71 2.75
C PRO A 49 2.02 2.65 3.50
N SER A 50 2.81 1.87 2.77
CA SER A 50 3.75 0.91 3.36
C SER A 50 5.09 1.51 3.79
N LEU A 51 5.49 2.65 3.22
CA LEU A 51 6.83 3.24 3.41
C LEU A 51 6.83 4.61 4.10
N PHE A 52 5.71 5.35 3.99
CA PHE A 52 5.60 6.66 4.61
C PHE A 52 5.25 6.52 6.09
N ASP A 53 6.01 7.21 6.95
CA ASP A 53 5.67 7.35 8.35
C ASP A 53 4.67 8.50 8.52
N ARG A 54 3.56 8.23 9.21
CA ARG A 54 2.49 9.20 9.51
C ARG A 54 2.32 9.43 11.01
N SER A 55 3.28 8.97 11.81
CA SER A 55 3.33 9.23 13.23
C SER A 55 3.50 10.73 13.49
N ASP A 56 3.07 11.20 14.65
CA ASP A 56 3.45 12.53 15.10
C ASP A 56 4.97 12.65 15.30
N TYR A 57 5.44 13.88 15.44
CA TYR A 57 6.87 14.16 15.58
C TYR A 57 7.51 13.45 16.77
N ALA A 58 6.83 13.42 17.92
CA ALA A 58 7.38 12.84 19.14
C ALA A 58 7.61 11.34 18.99
N THR A 59 6.62 10.64 18.41
CA THR A 59 6.67 9.21 18.12
C THR A 59 7.72 8.88 17.06
N TRP A 60 7.79 9.66 15.98
CA TRP A 60 8.81 9.51 14.94
C TRP A 60 10.23 9.69 15.52
N ALA A 61 10.42 10.72 16.34
CA ALA A 61 11.70 11.00 16.98
C ALA A 61 12.10 9.90 17.98
N SER A 62 11.17 9.39 18.79
CA SER A 62 11.45 8.28 19.72
C SER A 62 11.79 6.98 18.99
N ASN A 63 11.26 6.79 17.78
CA ASN A 63 11.53 5.63 16.93
C ASN A 63 12.84 5.78 16.11
N GLY A 64 13.69 6.74 16.47
CA GLY A 64 15.00 6.96 15.85
C GLY A 64 15.00 7.96 14.70
N GLY A 65 13.86 8.60 14.39
CA GLY A 65 13.83 9.72 13.46
C GLY A 65 14.22 9.35 12.02
N SER A 66 13.88 8.14 11.57
CA SER A 66 14.30 7.68 10.24
C SER A 66 13.73 8.54 9.12
N THR A 67 14.58 8.82 8.14
CA THR A 67 14.21 9.47 6.88
C THR A 67 13.50 8.49 5.95
N LEU A 68 12.81 9.02 4.94
CA LEU A 68 12.20 8.17 3.91
C LEU A 68 13.24 7.36 3.13
N LEU A 69 14.42 7.94 2.88
CA LEU A 69 15.49 7.26 2.16
C LEU A 69 16.04 6.05 2.94
N GLU A 70 16.26 6.21 4.24
CA GLU A 70 16.73 5.10 5.09
C GLU A 70 15.72 3.95 5.11
N ARG A 71 14.42 4.25 5.27
CA ARG A 71 13.35 3.25 5.18
C ARG A 71 13.31 2.57 3.82
N ALA A 72 13.49 3.32 2.73
CA ALA A 72 13.53 2.77 1.38
C ALA A 72 14.72 1.80 1.19
N CYS A 73 15.91 2.19 1.63
CA CYS A 73 17.11 1.36 1.56
C CYS A 73 16.95 0.07 2.37
N ALA A 74 16.41 0.15 3.59
CA ALA A 74 16.11 -1.02 4.40
C ALA A 74 15.15 -1.97 3.68
N ARG A 75 14.06 -1.43 3.10
CA ARG A 75 13.07 -2.23 2.37
C ARG A 75 13.66 -2.92 1.13
N VAL A 76 14.58 -2.27 0.42
CA VAL A 76 15.31 -2.90 -0.70
C VAL A 76 16.15 -4.07 -0.19
N GLY A 77 16.86 -3.89 0.93
CA GLY A 77 17.64 -4.96 1.55
C GLY A 77 16.78 -6.18 1.93
N GLU A 78 15.63 -5.95 2.55
CA GLU A 78 14.66 -7.02 2.89
C GLU A 78 14.19 -7.78 1.64
N ILE A 79 13.76 -7.06 0.59
CA ILE A 79 13.26 -7.68 -0.64
C ILE A 79 14.35 -8.55 -1.30
N LEU A 80 15.58 -8.05 -1.38
CA LEU A 80 16.70 -8.80 -1.97
C LEU A 80 17.06 -10.05 -1.16
N ALA A 81 16.86 -10.03 0.16
CA ALA A 81 17.16 -11.16 1.03
C ALA A 81 16.07 -12.24 1.03
N GLU A 82 14.80 -11.83 0.91
CA GLU A 82 13.65 -12.72 1.13
C GLU A 82 12.92 -13.13 -0.15
N HIS A 83 12.99 -12.33 -1.21
CA HIS A 83 12.22 -12.60 -2.42
C HIS A 83 12.77 -13.80 -3.19
N GLN A 84 11.95 -14.85 -3.31
CA GLN A 84 12.21 -16.01 -4.16
C GLN A 84 11.30 -15.93 -5.39
N PRO A 85 11.83 -15.60 -6.58
CA PRO A 85 11.02 -15.57 -7.79
C PRO A 85 10.58 -16.98 -8.17
N GLU A 86 9.42 -17.09 -8.81
CA GLU A 86 8.98 -18.34 -9.42
C GLU A 86 9.99 -18.75 -10.50
N PRO A 87 10.53 -19.98 -10.47
CA PRO A 87 11.51 -20.42 -11.44
C PRO A 87 10.88 -20.46 -12.84
N LEU A 88 11.68 -20.12 -13.85
CA LEU A 88 11.26 -20.28 -15.24
C LEU A 88 11.12 -21.77 -15.57
N PRO A 89 10.19 -22.15 -16.46
CA PRO A 89 10.11 -23.49 -17.00
C PRO A 89 11.43 -23.92 -17.68
N ASP A 90 11.80 -25.19 -17.52
CA ASP A 90 13.10 -25.73 -17.99
C ASP A 90 13.32 -25.56 -19.50
N ASP A 91 12.26 -25.68 -20.31
CA ASP A 91 12.32 -25.52 -21.76
C ASP A 91 12.66 -24.07 -22.17
N ILE A 92 12.14 -23.09 -21.43
CA ILE A 92 12.46 -21.67 -21.61
C ILE A 92 13.92 -21.39 -21.21
N ILE A 93 14.40 -21.98 -20.12
CA ILE A 93 15.80 -21.84 -19.68
C ILE A 93 16.74 -22.36 -20.77
N GLN A 94 16.48 -23.56 -21.30
CA GLN A 94 17.30 -24.15 -22.37
C GLN A 94 17.29 -23.30 -23.64
N ALA A 95 16.13 -22.75 -24.03
CA ALA A 95 16.04 -21.86 -25.18
C ALA A 95 16.84 -20.56 -24.97
N LEU A 96 16.82 -20.00 -23.76
CA LEU A 96 17.63 -18.82 -23.41
C LEU A 96 19.13 -19.09 -23.50
N GLU A 97 19.58 -20.23 -22.97
CA GLU A 97 20.99 -20.63 -23.00
C GLU A 97 21.50 -20.81 -24.43
N ALA A 98 20.70 -21.40 -25.32
CA ALA A 98 21.04 -21.54 -26.74
C ALA A 98 21.23 -20.18 -27.42
N VAL A 99 20.32 -19.22 -27.20
CA VAL A 99 20.42 -17.86 -27.78
C VAL A 99 21.65 -17.11 -27.27
N ILE A 100 21.96 -17.21 -25.98
CA ILE A 100 23.14 -16.56 -25.39
C ILE A 100 24.43 -17.16 -25.98
N HIS A 101 24.48 -18.48 -26.18
CA HIS A 101 25.65 -19.15 -26.75
C HIS A 101 25.89 -18.78 -28.21
N ASP A 102 24.84 -18.69 -29.04
CA ASP A 102 24.94 -18.33 -30.45
C ASP A 102 25.27 -16.84 -30.69
N SER A 103 25.13 -15.99 -29.67
CA SER A 103 25.39 -14.54 -29.75
C SER A 103 26.82 -14.14 -29.34
N LEU A 104 27.67 -15.10 -28.96
CA LEU A 104 29.08 -14.91 -28.57
C LEU A 104 30.03 -15.51 -29.61
#